data_AF-A0A0M3K547-F1
#
_entry.id   AF-A0A0M3K547-F1
#
_cell.length_a   1.000
_cell.length_b   1.000
_cell.length_c   1.000
_cell.angle_alpha   90.00
_cell.angle_beta   90.00
_cell.angle_gamma   90.00
#
_symmetry.space_group_name_H-M   'P 1'
#
loop_
_entity.id
_entity.type
_entity.pdbx_description
1 polymer ?
#
loop_
_entity_poly.entity_id
_entity_poly.type
_entity_poly.pdbx_seq_one_letter_code
_entity_poly.pdbx_strand_id
1 'polypeptide(L)'
;MPSDPDVQVGAEWKITQQNTFTRWVNKQLKSIDLSITDLMSDFEDGLKLIRLVEVLSGRSLGRYSKRVIFRSQKLENNALALRFLEKEEHIKLVNIDSASIVDRNLKLIMGLIWSLIVHYSIANQVWELPLDDEQIGERSPKEKLMAWVRGKLPSDIRVSNFTSDWNSGIVLGALVCFVDEVIL
;
A
#
# COMPACT_ATOMS: atom_id res chain seq x y z
N MET A 1 -31.68 -0.61 21.59
CA MET A 1 -31.47 0.45 20.59
C MET A 1 -31.01 -0.23 19.31
N PRO A 2 -31.63 0.04 18.15
CA PRO A 2 -31.13 -0.49 16.89
C PRO A 2 -29.85 0.26 16.53
N SER A 3 -28.80 -0.48 16.20
CA SER A 3 -27.53 0.05 15.73
C SER A 3 -27.72 0.71 14.36
N ASP A 4 -27.21 1.93 14.21
CA ASP A 4 -27.31 2.76 13.01
C ASP A 4 -26.56 2.09 11.82
N PRO A 5 -27.23 1.78 10.69
CA PRO A 5 -26.62 1.06 9.57
C PRO A 5 -25.39 1.75 8.97
N ASP A 6 -25.33 3.09 8.99
CA ASP A 6 -24.16 3.84 8.49
C ASP A 6 -22.91 3.64 9.35
N VAL A 7 -23.09 3.42 10.67
CA VAL A 7 -22.00 3.10 11.59
C VAL A 7 -21.47 1.69 11.32
N GLN A 8 -22.35 0.77 10.93
CA GLN A 8 -22.02 -0.62 10.68
C GLN A 8 -21.29 -0.81 9.35
N VAL A 9 -21.79 -0.19 8.27
CA VAL A 9 -21.10 -0.13 6.97
C VAL A 9 -19.73 0.56 7.13
N GLY A 10 -19.68 1.63 7.92
CA GLY A 10 -18.48 2.35 8.30
C GLY A 10 -17.39 1.52 8.98
N ALA A 11 -17.78 0.45 9.68
CA ALA A 11 -16.88 -0.46 10.38
C ALA A 11 -16.40 -1.60 9.46
N GLU A 12 -17.28 -2.12 8.60
CA GLU A 12 -16.97 -3.23 7.69
C GLU A 12 -15.91 -2.87 6.63
N TRP A 13 -16.00 -1.66 6.05
CA TRP A 13 -15.01 -1.21 5.07
C TRP A 13 -13.62 -1.02 5.70
N LYS A 14 -13.56 -0.55 6.96
CA LYS A 14 -12.29 -0.38 7.69
C LYS A 14 -11.62 -1.71 7.94
N ILE A 15 -12.39 -2.72 8.36
CA ILE A 15 -11.89 -4.08 8.56
C ILE A 15 -11.38 -4.66 7.24
N THR A 16 -12.14 -4.48 6.15
CA THR A 16 -11.75 -4.97 4.82
C THR A 16 -10.47 -4.30 4.33
N GLN A 17 -10.34 -2.98 4.51
CA GLN A 17 -9.14 -2.22 4.17
C GLN A 17 -7.94 -2.68 4.99
N GLN A 18 -8.10 -2.82 6.30
CA GLN A 18 -7.05 -3.32 7.20
C GLN A 18 -6.59 -4.71 6.77
N ASN A 19 -7.51 -5.64 6.52
CA ASN A 19 -7.19 -6.99 6.05
C ASN A 19 -6.43 -6.97 4.72
N THR A 20 -6.83 -6.10 3.80
CA THR A 20 -6.16 -5.95 2.49
C THR A 20 -4.74 -5.43 2.68
N PHE A 21 -4.54 -4.43 3.53
CA PHE A 21 -3.21 -3.88 3.83
C PHE A 21 -2.33 -4.90 4.53
N THR A 22 -2.85 -5.66 5.50
CA THR A 22 -2.13 -6.74 6.17
C THR A 22 -1.67 -7.80 5.18
N ARG A 23 -2.56 -8.23 4.27
CA ARG A 23 -2.22 -9.20 3.21
C ARG A 23 -1.16 -8.66 2.26
N TRP A 24 -1.25 -7.39 1.87
CA TRP A 24 -0.26 -6.77 1.01
C TRP A 24 1.11 -6.73 1.68
N VAL A 25 1.21 -6.32 2.95
CA VAL A 25 2.46 -6.33 3.71
C VAL A 25 3.04 -7.74 3.78
N ASN A 26 2.22 -8.73 4.14
CA ASN A 26 2.66 -10.12 4.23
C ASN A 26 3.13 -10.68 2.88
N LYS A 27 2.55 -10.25 1.77
CA LYS A 27 3.05 -10.62 0.43
C LYS A 27 4.50 -10.17 0.21
N GLN A 28 4.84 -8.96 0.66
CA GLN A 28 6.21 -8.43 0.52
C GLN A 28 7.18 -9.16 1.45
N LEU A 29 6.79 -9.29 2.72
CA LEU A 29 7.64 -9.88 3.76
C LEU A 29 7.83 -11.41 3.60
N LYS A 30 6.98 -12.08 2.80
CA LYS A 30 7.12 -13.51 2.49
C LYS A 30 8.50 -13.88 1.93
N SER A 31 9.14 -12.97 1.19
CA SER A 31 10.46 -13.19 0.59
C SER A 31 11.58 -13.38 1.62
N ILE A 32 11.38 -12.88 2.85
CA ILE A 32 12.35 -12.95 3.96
C ILE A 32 11.80 -13.73 5.16
N ASP A 33 10.79 -14.58 4.94
CA ASP A 33 10.13 -15.41 5.95
C ASP A 33 9.64 -14.62 7.18
N LEU A 34 9.11 -13.42 6.94
CA LEU A 34 8.56 -12.55 7.97
C LEU A 34 7.07 -12.31 7.72
N SER A 35 6.30 -12.12 8.80
CA SER A 35 4.89 -11.78 8.72
C SER A 35 4.43 -10.87 9.85
N ILE A 36 3.32 -10.19 9.59
CA ILE A 36 2.53 -9.45 10.55
C ILE A 36 1.15 -10.09 10.70
N THR A 37 0.64 -10.00 11.93
CA THR A 37 -0.70 -10.39 12.35
C THR A 37 -1.59 -9.18 12.61
N ASP A 38 -1.01 -8.10 13.16
CA ASP A 38 -1.72 -6.89 13.50
C ASP A 38 -0.91 -5.66 13.08
N LEU A 39 -1.43 -4.93 12.08
CA LEU A 39 -0.85 -3.68 11.60
C LEU A 39 -0.60 -2.66 12.72
N MET A 40 -1.44 -2.63 13.76
CA MET A 40 -1.36 -1.64 14.83
C MET A 40 -0.14 -1.84 15.73
N SER A 41 0.19 -3.08 16.08
CA SER A 41 1.23 -3.39 17.08
C SER A 41 2.51 -3.95 16.46
N ASP A 42 2.46 -4.63 15.31
CA ASP A 42 3.61 -5.33 14.76
C ASP A 42 4.71 -4.40 14.20
N PHE A 43 4.41 -3.12 13.99
CA PHE A 43 5.39 -2.11 13.58
C PHE A 43 5.93 -1.28 14.76
N GLU A 44 5.41 -1.46 15.97
CA GLU A 44 5.69 -0.59 17.11
C GLU A 44 7.19 -0.50 17.44
N ASP A 45 7.93 -1.60 17.32
CA ASP A 45 9.37 -1.64 17.61
C ASP A 45 10.27 -1.15 16.45
N GLY A 46 9.67 -0.88 15.30
CA GLY A 46 10.32 -0.43 14.06
C GLY A 46 11.08 -1.51 13.30
N LEU A 47 11.27 -2.73 13.83
CA LEU A 47 12.05 -3.77 13.17
C LEU A 47 11.37 -4.27 11.90
N LYS A 48 10.07 -4.63 11.99
CA LYS A 48 9.31 -5.11 10.84
C LYS A 48 9.10 -4.01 9.80
N LEU A 49 8.98 -2.76 10.24
CA LEU A 49 8.84 -1.61 9.33
C LEU A 49 10.13 -1.41 8.54
N ILE A 50 11.29 -1.42 9.21
CA ILE A 50 12.59 -1.34 8.54
C ILE A 50 12.72 -2.46 7.50
N ARG A 51 12.42 -3.72 7.88
CA ARG A 51 12.49 -4.85 6.95
C ARG A 51 11.54 -4.71 5.76
N LEU A 52 10.32 -4.22 5.98
CA LEU A 52 9.38 -3.94 4.89
C LEU A 52 9.97 -2.91 3.92
N VAL A 53 10.53 -1.81 4.43
CA VAL A 53 11.14 -0.76 3.59
C VAL A 53 12.37 -1.29 2.85
N GLU A 54 13.21 -2.11 3.48
CA GLU A 54 14.37 -2.74 2.81
C GLU A 54 13.92 -3.64 1.65
N VAL A 55 12.88 -4.45 1.85
CA VAL A 55 12.33 -5.32 0.80
C VAL A 55 11.73 -4.51 -0.34
N LEU A 56 10.97 -3.45 -0.03
CA LEU A 56 10.32 -2.62 -1.04
C LEU A 56 11.31 -1.81 -1.89
N SER A 57 12.29 -1.18 -1.23
CA SER A 57 13.30 -0.35 -1.89
C SER A 57 14.43 -1.15 -2.53
N GLY A 58 14.62 -2.41 -2.11
CA GLY A 58 15.80 -3.20 -2.46
C GLY A 58 17.11 -2.63 -1.86
N ARG A 59 17.04 -1.68 -0.92
CA ARG A 59 18.18 -0.99 -0.31
C ARG A 59 18.25 -1.26 1.18
N SER A 60 19.45 -1.34 1.74
CA SER A 60 19.59 -1.46 3.20
C SER A 60 19.45 -0.10 3.89
N LEU A 61 18.76 -0.09 5.03
CA LEU A 61 18.59 1.09 5.89
C LEU A 61 19.78 1.29 6.85
N GLY A 62 20.81 0.45 6.74
CA GLY A 62 22.02 0.56 7.56
C GLY A 62 21.83 0.02 8.99
N ARG A 63 22.44 0.69 9.97
CA ARG A 63 22.48 0.22 11.36
C ARG A 63 21.28 0.73 12.15
N TYR A 64 20.57 -0.20 12.79
CA TYR A 64 19.45 0.06 13.69
C TYR A 64 19.49 -0.85 14.94
N SER A 65 18.67 -0.53 15.93
CA SER A 65 18.63 -1.25 17.21
C SER A 65 17.90 -2.58 17.05
N LYS A 66 18.64 -3.70 17.08
CA LYS A 66 18.07 -5.05 16.98
C LYS A 66 17.43 -5.56 18.28
N ARG A 67 17.92 -5.08 19.43
CA ARG A 67 17.38 -5.40 20.75
C ARG A 67 16.66 -4.17 21.28
N VAL A 68 15.34 -4.17 21.11
CA VAL A 68 14.47 -3.03 21.46
C VAL A 68 13.82 -3.29 22.82
N ILE A 69 14.26 -2.55 23.83
CA ILE A 69 13.73 -2.62 25.20
C ILE A 69 13.09 -1.28 25.56
N PHE A 70 13.75 -0.18 25.21
CA PHE A 70 13.32 1.16 25.57
C PHE A 70 12.52 1.82 24.47
N ARG A 71 11.57 2.68 24.86
CA ARG A 71 10.78 3.49 23.93
C ARG A 71 11.63 4.36 23.01
N SER A 72 12.76 4.87 23.49
CA SER A 72 13.72 5.64 22.67
C SER A 72 14.23 4.83 21.49
N GLN A 73 14.54 3.55 21.68
CA GLN A 73 15.00 2.66 20.60
C GLN A 73 13.89 2.39 19.57
N LYS A 74 12.64 2.28 20.02
CA LYS A 74 11.46 2.17 19.13
C LYS A 74 11.31 3.41 18.25
N LEU A 75 11.43 4.60 18.86
CA LEU A 75 11.34 5.88 18.16
C LEU A 75 12.47 6.03 17.14
N GLU A 76 13.71 5.70 17.51
CA GLU A 76 14.87 5.77 16.62
C GLU A 76 14.72 4.84 15.40
N ASN A 77 14.32 3.58 15.62
CA ASN A 77 14.11 2.63 14.53
C ASN A 77 13.02 3.09 13.56
N ASN A 78 11.87 3.51 14.09
CA ASN A 78 10.78 4.03 13.26
C ASN A 78 11.19 5.32 12.53
N ALA A 79 11.87 6.25 13.21
CA ALA A 79 12.35 7.47 12.60
C ALA A 79 13.36 7.21 11.47
N LEU A 80 14.22 6.20 11.60
CA LEU A 80 15.12 5.78 10.53
C LEU A 80 14.35 5.36 9.29
N ALA A 81 13.35 4.49 9.44
CA ALA A 81 12.53 4.04 8.32
C ALA A 81 11.77 5.21 7.66
N LEU A 82 11.11 6.06 8.44
CA LEU A 82 10.34 7.20 7.91
C LEU A 82 11.25 8.21 7.20
N ARG A 83 12.42 8.53 7.76
CA ARG A 83 13.39 9.43 7.13
C ARG A 83 13.89 8.88 5.79
N PHE A 84 14.14 7.58 5.72
CA PHE A 84 14.51 6.93 4.47
C PHE A 84 13.42 7.10 3.41
N LEU A 85 12.16 6.83 3.77
CA LEU A 85 11.02 7.00 2.85
C LEU A 85 10.87 8.44 2.33
N GLU A 86 11.06 9.44 3.19
CA GLU A 86 10.96 10.84 2.78
C GLU A 86 12.15 11.32 1.95
N LYS A 87 13.37 10.96 2.35
CA LYS A 87 14.60 11.51 1.75
C LYS A 87 15.07 10.73 0.54
N GLU A 88 15.00 9.41 0.60
CA GLU A 88 15.58 8.52 -0.41
C GLU A 88 14.55 8.01 -1.41
N GLU A 89 13.28 7.88 -1.01
CA GLU A 89 12.16 7.43 -1.87
C GLU A 89 11.22 8.58 -2.25
N HIS A 90 11.43 9.78 -1.69
CA HIS A 90 10.63 10.98 -1.94
C HIS A 90 9.12 10.80 -1.69
N ILE A 91 8.76 9.93 -0.74
CA ILE A 91 7.37 9.69 -0.35
C ILE A 91 6.92 10.79 0.62
N LYS A 92 5.79 11.44 0.30
CA LYS A 92 5.19 12.46 1.17
C LYS A 92 4.44 11.80 2.32
N LEU A 93 4.95 11.98 3.54
CA LEU A 93 4.31 11.53 4.77
C LEU A 93 3.61 12.71 5.45
N VAL A 94 2.28 12.72 5.44
CA VAL A 94 1.49 13.82 6.02
C VAL A 94 1.06 13.44 7.44
N ASN A 95 1.59 14.15 8.43
CA ASN A 95 1.31 13.93 9.86
C ASN A 95 1.68 12.53 10.38
N ILE A 96 2.64 11.85 9.76
CA ILE A 96 3.13 10.54 10.21
C ILE A 96 4.54 10.75 10.77
N ASP A 97 4.70 10.50 12.06
CA ASP A 97 5.99 10.54 12.74
C ASP A 97 6.27 9.23 13.49
N SER A 98 7.49 9.08 14.00
CA SER A 98 7.87 7.86 14.75
C SER A 98 6.98 7.62 15.98
N ALA A 99 6.51 8.69 16.63
CA ALA A 99 5.64 8.58 17.81
C ALA A 99 4.28 7.98 17.44
N SER A 100 3.70 8.38 16.30
CA SER A 100 2.42 7.84 15.82
C SER A 100 2.41 6.32 15.65
N ILE A 101 3.55 5.73 15.31
CA ILE A 101 3.70 4.27 15.15
C ILE A 101 3.92 3.61 16.51
N VAL A 102 4.79 4.19 17.35
CA VAL A 102 5.07 3.66 18.70
C VAL A 102 3.85 3.74 19.61
N ASP A 103 3.02 4.77 19.44
CA ASP A 103 1.75 4.97 20.14
C ASP A 103 0.58 4.24 19.47
N ARG A 104 0.87 3.42 18.45
CA ARG A 104 -0.09 2.53 17.80
C ARG A 104 -1.29 3.26 17.20
N ASN A 105 -1.08 4.43 16.61
CA ASN A 105 -2.15 5.16 15.94
C ASN A 105 -2.50 4.48 14.60
N LEU A 106 -3.49 3.56 14.66
CA LEU A 106 -3.89 2.75 13.51
C LEU A 106 -4.23 3.59 12.26
N LYS A 107 -4.86 4.76 12.43
CA LYS A 107 -5.22 5.64 11.30
C LYS A 107 -3.97 6.11 10.55
N LEU A 108 -2.94 6.52 11.28
CA LEU A 108 -1.68 6.99 10.69
C LEU A 108 -0.84 5.83 10.13
N ILE A 109 -0.85 4.68 10.80
CA ILE A 109 -0.20 3.46 10.30
C ILE A 109 -0.86 2.99 8.98
N MET A 110 -2.19 2.99 8.90
CA MET A 110 -2.90 2.68 7.65
C MET A 110 -2.57 3.70 6.56
N GLY A 111 -2.44 4.98 6.91
CA GLY A 111 -1.98 6.02 5.99
C GLY A 111 -0.56 5.77 5.46
N LEU A 112 0.35 5.33 6.33
CA LEU A 112 1.71 4.94 5.94
C LEU A 112 1.70 3.78 4.96
N ILE A 113 1.00 2.68 5.28
CA ILE A 113 0.93 1.51 4.40
C ILE A 113 0.27 1.85 3.06
N TRP A 114 -0.75 2.71 3.07
CA TRP A 114 -1.34 3.21 1.84
C TRP A 114 -0.33 3.97 0.98
N SER A 115 0.46 4.89 1.56
CA SER A 115 1.51 5.60 0.83
C SER A 115 2.54 4.64 0.22
N LEU A 116 2.92 3.58 0.94
CA LEU A 116 3.81 2.54 0.42
C LEU A 116 3.19 1.75 -0.74
N ILE A 117 1.93 1.35 -0.62
CA ILE A 117 1.20 0.65 -1.71
C ILE A 117 1.17 1.52 -2.95
N VAL A 118 0.76 2.80 -2.81
CA VAL A 118 0.68 3.72 -3.95
C VAL A 118 2.05 3.91 -4.58
N HIS A 119 3.11 4.13 -3.80
CA HIS A 119 4.44 4.38 -4.34
C HIS A 119 5.02 3.15 -5.07
N TYR A 120 5.08 1.99 -4.40
CA TYR A 120 5.79 0.82 -4.91
C TYR A 120 4.95 -0.07 -5.83
N SER A 121 3.62 -0.14 -5.63
CA SER A 121 2.76 -1.01 -6.44
C SER A 121 2.08 -0.31 -7.60
N ILE A 122 2.06 1.03 -7.63
CA ILE A 122 1.33 1.80 -8.64
C ILE A 122 2.23 2.86 -9.29
N ALA A 123 2.79 3.78 -8.51
CA ALA A 123 3.48 4.96 -9.04
C ALA A 123 4.79 4.60 -9.76
N ASN A 124 5.62 3.73 -9.17
CA ASN A 124 6.91 3.32 -9.74
C ASN A 124 6.81 2.12 -10.72
N GLN A 125 5.61 1.77 -11.17
CA GLN A 125 5.44 0.74 -12.20
C GLN A 125 5.77 1.30 -13.59
N VAL A 126 6.34 0.46 -14.45
CA VAL A 126 6.47 0.79 -15.88
C VAL A 126 5.10 0.61 -16.53
N TRP A 127 4.53 1.71 -17.04
CA TRP A 127 3.22 1.71 -17.65
C TRP A 127 3.33 1.65 -19.17
N GLU A 128 2.92 0.52 -19.75
CA GLU A 128 2.77 0.40 -21.21
C GLU A 128 1.48 1.09 -21.67
N LEU A 129 1.53 2.40 -21.83
CA LEU A 129 0.43 3.22 -22.32
C LEU A 129 0.79 3.80 -23.70
N PRO A 130 -0.16 3.98 -24.62
CA PRO A 130 0.07 4.60 -25.93
C PRO A 130 0.17 6.14 -25.79
N LEU A 131 1.07 6.61 -24.93
CA LEU A 131 1.28 8.02 -24.58
C LEU A 131 2.79 8.26 -24.42
N ASP A 132 3.23 9.49 -24.65
CA ASP A 132 4.63 9.88 -24.44
C ASP A 132 4.98 9.92 -22.95
N ASP A 133 6.26 9.71 -22.60
CA ASP A 133 6.75 9.64 -21.21
C ASP A 133 6.39 10.89 -20.39
N GLU A 134 6.39 12.07 -21.00
CA GLU A 134 6.01 13.33 -20.36
C GLU A 134 4.52 13.34 -19.95
N GLN A 135 3.64 12.90 -20.86
CA GLN A 135 2.20 12.81 -20.61
C GLN A 135 1.85 11.71 -19.59
N ILE A 136 2.65 10.64 -19.54
CA ILE A 136 2.56 9.64 -18.48
C ILE A 136 2.99 10.29 -17.16
N GLY A 137 4.11 11.01 -17.13
CA GLY A 137 4.64 11.69 -15.93
C GLY A 137 3.62 12.59 -15.22
N GLU A 138 2.83 13.35 -15.98
CA GLU A 138 1.84 14.30 -15.44
C GLU A 138 0.61 13.67 -14.78
N ARG A 139 0.28 12.41 -15.14
CA ARG A 139 -0.92 11.75 -14.61
C ARG A 139 -0.72 11.23 -13.20
N SER A 140 -1.75 11.34 -12.37
CA SER A 140 -1.75 10.72 -11.05
C SER A 140 -1.66 9.19 -11.15
N PRO A 141 -1.12 8.49 -10.14
CA PRO A 141 -1.07 7.03 -10.13
C PRO A 141 -2.43 6.36 -10.37
N LYS A 142 -3.50 6.98 -9.87
CA LYS A 142 -4.88 6.51 -10.07
C LYS A 142 -5.31 6.60 -11.53
N GLU A 143 -4.98 7.70 -12.22
CA GLU A 143 -5.32 7.90 -13.63
C GLU A 143 -4.51 6.98 -14.53
N LYS A 144 -3.23 6.74 -14.20
CA LYS A 144 -2.38 5.76 -14.89
C LYS A 144 -3.00 4.36 -14.81
N LEU A 145 -3.35 3.92 -13.60
CA LEU A 145 -4.00 2.62 -13.39
C LEU A 145 -5.34 2.54 -14.12
N MET A 146 -6.16 3.60 -14.07
CA MET A 146 -7.45 3.63 -14.78
C MET A 146 -7.28 3.55 -16.30
N ALA A 147 -6.31 4.28 -16.85
CA ALA A 147 -6.00 4.23 -18.28
C ALA A 147 -5.53 2.84 -18.70
N TRP A 148 -4.67 2.20 -17.89
CA TRP A 148 -4.22 0.84 -18.14
C TRP A 148 -5.38 -0.17 -18.11
N VAL A 149 -6.24 -0.12 -17.09
CA VAL A 149 -7.42 -1.00 -17.00
C VAL A 149 -8.30 -0.85 -18.23
N ARG A 150 -8.59 0.39 -18.66
CA ARG A 150 -9.38 0.65 -19.87
C ARG A 150 -8.72 0.15 -21.14
N GLY A 151 -7.40 0.20 -21.23
CA GLY A 151 -6.65 -0.30 -22.38
C GLY A 151 -6.63 -1.82 -22.49
N LYS A 152 -6.79 -2.54 -21.38
CA LYS A 152 -6.86 -4.02 -21.36
C LYS A 152 -8.27 -4.57 -21.50
N LEU A 153 -9.29 -3.74 -21.30
CA LEU A 153 -10.69 -4.16 -21.36
C LEU A 153 -11.24 -4.10 -22.79
N PRO A 154 -12.12 -5.05 -23.17
CA PRO A 154 -12.95 -4.96 -24.36
C PRO A 154 -13.76 -3.65 -24.43
N SER A 155 -14.00 -3.15 -25.64
CA SER A 155 -14.63 -1.83 -25.89
C SER A 155 -16.09 -1.72 -25.44
N ASP A 156 -16.75 -2.86 -25.18
CA ASP A 156 -18.10 -2.98 -24.65
C ASP A 156 -18.17 -2.80 -23.13
N ILE A 157 -17.05 -2.94 -22.41
CA ILE A 157 -16.99 -2.79 -20.95
C ILE A 157 -16.49 -1.39 -20.58
N ARG A 158 -17.34 -0.62 -19.89
CA ARG A 158 -17.00 0.73 -19.42
C ARG A 158 -16.64 0.73 -17.94
N VAL A 159 -15.45 1.25 -17.63
CA VAL A 159 -14.98 1.44 -16.24
C VAL A 159 -14.61 2.89 -16.01
N SER A 160 -15.17 3.46 -14.95
CA SER A 160 -15.03 4.87 -14.56
C SER A 160 -14.50 5.06 -13.15
N ASN A 161 -14.69 4.07 -12.26
CA ASN A 161 -14.28 4.14 -10.86
C ASN A 161 -13.69 2.81 -10.38
N PHE A 162 -13.12 2.80 -9.17
CA PHE A 162 -12.59 1.61 -8.47
C PHE A 162 -13.53 1.18 -7.33
N THR A 163 -14.83 1.44 -7.46
CA THR A 163 -15.84 1.13 -6.46
C THR A 163 -17.01 0.38 -7.10
N SER A 164 -18.10 1.06 -7.46
CA SER A 164 -19.34 0.44 -7.92
C SER A 164 -19.19 -0.38 -9.20
N ASP A 165 -18.30 0.03 -10.10
CA ASP A 165 -18.13 -0.62 -11.41
C ASP A 165 -17.59 -2.05 -11.29
N TRP A 166 -17.02 -2.40 -10.14
CA TRP A 166 -16.39 -3.70 -9.88
C TRP A 166 -17.31 -4.67 -9.13
N ASN A 167 -18.45 -4.20 -8.63
CA ASN A 167 -19.37 -5.00 -7.81
C ASN A 167 -20.03 -6.15 -8.57
N SER A 168 -20.18 -6.03 -9.90
CA SER A 168 -20.76 -7.08 -10.73
C SER A 168 -19.79 -8.22 -11.04
N GLY A 169 -18.49 -8.04 -10.77
CA GLY A 169 -17.43 -9.01 -11.11
C GLY A 169 -17.11 -9.11 -12.61
N ILE A 170 -17.90 -8.49 -13.50
CA ILE A 170 -17.71 -8.55 -14.97
C ILE A 170 -16.36 -7.93 -15.36
N VAL A 171 -16.05 -6.76 -14.82
CA VAL A 171 -14.78 -6.05 -15.09
C VAL A 171 -13.59 -6.90 -14.67
N LEU A 172 -13.67 -7.54 -13.50
CA LEU A 172 -12.61 -8.41 -12.99
C LEU A 172 -12.45 -9.65 -13.88
N GLY A 173 -13.57 -10.29 -14.26
CA GLY A 173 -13.56 -11.45 -15.14
C GLY A 173 -12.95 -11.13 -16.50
N ALA A 174 -13.34 -10.01 -17.11
CA ALA A 174 -12.78 -9.57 -18.39
C ALA A 174 -11.27 -9.30 -18.32
N LEU A 175 -10.78 -8.70 -17.24
CA LEU A 175 -9.34 -8.50 -17.05
C LEU A 175 -8.58 -9.82 -16.90
N VAL A 176 -9.15 -10.81 -16.20
CA VAL A 176 -8.53 -12.14 -16.06
C VAL A 176 -8.47 -12.84 -17.42
N CYS A 177 -9.57 -12.85 -18.18
CA CYS A 177 -9.59 -13.43 -19.52
C CYS A 177 -8.54 -12.81 -20.44
N PHE A 178 -8.40 -11.47 -20.40
CA PHE A 178 -7.37 -10.79 -21.20
C PHE A 178 -5.95 -11.25 -20.84
N VAL A 179 -5.65 -11.42 -19.54
CA VAL A 179 -4.31 -11.86 -19.11
C VAL A 179 -4.05 -13.31 -19.51
N ASP A 180 -5.05 -14.17 -19.42
CA ASP A 180 -4.93 -15.59 -19.77
C ASP A 180 -4.78 -15.81 -21.29
N GLU A 181 -5.43 -15.00 -22.13
CA GLU A 181 -5.27 -15.04 -23.60
C GLU A 181 -3.87 -14.63 -24.08
N VAL A 182 -3.11 -13.87 -23.28
CA VAL A 182 -1.73 -13.46 -23.61
C VAL A 182 -0.70 -14.54 -23.25
N ILE A 183 -1.07 -15.55 -22.45
CA ILE A 183 -0.18 -16.64 -21.98
C ILE A 183 -0.30 -17.92 -22.85
N LEU A 184 -1.19 -17.93 -23.85
CA LEU A 184 -1.31 -19.00 -24.86
C LEU A 184 -0.76 -18.54 -26.22
#